data_AF-A0A132EE89-F1
#
_entry.id   AF-A0A132EE89-F1
#
_cell.length_a   1.000
_cell.length_b   1.000
_cell.length_c   1.000
_cell.angle_alpha   90.00
_cell.angle_beta   90.00
_cell.angle_gamma   90.00
#
_symmetry.space_group_name_H-M   'P 1'
#
loop_
_entity.id
_entity.type
_entity.pdbx_description
1 polymer ?
#
loop_
_entity_poly.entity_id
_entity_poly.type
_entity_poly.pdbx_seq_one_letter_code
_entity_poly.pdbx_strand_id
1 'polypeptide(L)'
;MSEGLADCKLFLFFVSKNSLASKMVELEWQNAVIKATQGKTKIVPVKVDDCMMPPILLQTLYIDLFGQGLDVALRQVLDVAQGNNTFKAGPQEFNNIRAYAYEKDDSIIVECQAAHFLEPMSHYVIVVDNKEEDISFKCTSDTMCIQGFNSNVAMNDGSFINGILIGVDRGTTPAFPVVTSLTSRNGQQVRVSGVLHKKSLTEWRYVPFALGPART
;
A
#
# COMPACT_ATOMS: atom_id res chain seq x y z
N MET A 1 -33.56 2.73 -17.40
CA MET A 1 -32.42 1.93 -16.87
C MET A 1 -32.15 0.65 -17.66
N SER A 2 -32.76 0.44 -18.83
CA SER A 2 -32.57 -0.76 -19.68
C SER A 2 -31.39 -0.65 -20.67
N GLU A 3 -30.96 0.56 -21.02
CA GLU A 3 -29.90 0.78 -22.03
C GLU A 3 -28.49 0.55 -21.48
N GLY A 4 -28.18 1.02 -20.27
CA GLY A 4 -26.85 0.85 -19.66
C GLY A 4 -26.46 -0.62 -19.37
N LEU A 5 -27.46 -1.49 -19.25
CA LEU A 5 -27.29 -2.94 -19.07
C LEU A 5 -27.35 -3.73 -20.39
N ALA A 6 -27.69 -3.10 -21.51
CA ALA A 6 -27.84 -3.78 -22.80
C ALA A 6 -26.47 -4.20 -23.38
N ASP A 7 -25.47 -3.32 -23.28
CA ASP A 7 -24.10 -3.53 -23.79
C ASP A 7 -23.03 -3.59 -22.68
N CYS A 8 -23.45 -3.92 -21.47
CA CYS A 8 -22.57 -3.93 -20.30
C CYS A 8 -21.59 -5.13 -20.35
N LYS A 9 -20.29 -4.85 -20.54
CA LYS A 9 -19.21 -5.86 -20.48
C LYS A 9 -18.79 -6.20 -19.05
N LEU A 10 -18.85 -5.21 -18.15
CA LEU A 10 -18.43 -5.30 -16.76
C LEU A 10 -19.44 -4.59 -15.87
N PHE A 11 -19.99 -5.32 -14.90
CA PHE A 11 -20.93 -4.82 -13.91
C PHE A 11 -20.30 -4.90 -12.51
N LEU A 12 -19.94 -3.75 -11.94
CA LEU A 12 -19.45 -3.66 -10.57
C LEU A 12 -20.64 -3.55 -9.63
N PHE A 13 -20.81 -4.56 -8.77
CA PHE A 13 -21.91 -4.59 -7.81
C PHE A 13 -21.42 -4.26 -6.41
N PHE A 14 -21.70 -3.06 -5.91
CA PHE A 14 -21.27 -2.64 -4.57
C PHE A 14 -22.18 -3.26 -3.49
N VAL A 15 -21.60 -4.16 -2.69
CA VAL A 15 -22.31 -4.95 -1.68
C VAL A 15 -22.13 -4.31 -0.31
N SER A 16 -23.26 -3.90 0.27
CA SER A 16 -23.39 -3.39 1.61
C SER A 16 -24.64 -3.96 2.28
N LYS A 17 -24.77 -3.83 3.60
CA LYS A 17 -26.01 -4.19 4.33
C LYS A 17 -27.23 -3.49 3.73
N ASN A 18 -27.07 -2.24 3.29
CA ASN A 18 -28.15 -1.46 2.68
C ASN A 18 -28.45 -1.92 1.25
N SER A 19 -27.45 -2.25 0.43
CA SER A 19 -27.70 -2.69 -0.94
C SER A 19 -28.32 -4.10 -0.99
N LEU A 20 -28.00 -4.96 -0.01
CA LEU A 20 -28.63 -6.27 0.16
C LEU A 20 -30.07 -6.22 0.67
N ALA A 21 -30.41 -5.23 1.51
CA ALA A 21 -31.77 -5.07 2.04
C ALA A 21 -32.75 -4.38 1.06
N SER A 22 -32.25 -3.84 -0.05
CA SER A 22 -33.07 -3.11 -1.02
C SER A 22 -33.72 -4.04 -2.06
N LYS A 23 -35.05 -4.15 -2.02
CA LYS A 23 -35.85 -4.95 -2.97
C LYS A 23 -35.69 -4.54 -4.44
N MET A 24 -35.37 -3.26 -4.70
CA MET A 24 -35.14 -2.76 -6.06
C MET A 24 -33.75 -3.19 -6.57
N VAL A 25 -32.74 -3.17 -5.70
CA VAL A 25 -31.37 -3.61 -6.01
C VAL A 25 -31.33 -5.13 -6.19
N GLU A 26 -32.14 -5.87 -5.43
CA GLU A 26 -32.31 -7.32 -5.55
C GLU A 26 -32.68 -7.76 -6.97
N LEU A 27 -33.66 -7.10 -7.59
CA LEU A 27 -34.08 -7.39 -8.97
C LEU A 27 -32.99 -7.03 -9.99
N GLU A 28 -32.23 -5.95 -9.76
CA GLU A 28 -31.20 -5.49 -10.70
C GLU A 28 -29.96 -6.38 -10.72
N TRP A 29 -29.42 -6.79 -9.57
CA TRP A 29 -28.26 -7.68 -9.56
C TRP A 29 -28.64 -9.12 -9.91
N GLN A 30 -29.86 -9.58 -9.61
CA GLN A 30 -30.35 -10.88 -10.10
C GLN A 30 -30.44 -10.91 -11.63
N ASN A 31 -30.94 -9.84 -12.26
CA ASN A 31 -30.93 -9.71 -13.72
C ASN A 31 -29.52 -9.64 -14.30
N ALA A 32 -28.59 -8.95 -13.61
CA ALA A 32 -27.19 -8.97 -13.99
C ALA A 32 -26.62 -10.40 -13.93
N VAL A 33 -26.89 -11.16 -12.85
CA VAL A 33 -26.46 -12.56 -12.68
C VAL A 33 -26.96 -13.45 -13.82
N ILE A 34 -28.21 -13.29 -14.24
CA ILE A 34 -28.76 -14.01 -15.39
C ILE A 34 -28.03 -13.67 -16.70
N LYS A 35 -27.60 -12.41 -16.90
CA LYS A 35 -26.80 -12.03 -18.07
C LYS A 35 -25.37 -12.55 -17.99
N ALA A 36 -24.81 -12.66 -16.79
CA ALA A 36 -23.48 -13.21 -16.57
C ALA A 36 -23.41 -14.71 -16.83
N THR A 37 -24.44 -15.47 -16.43
CA THR A 37 -24.53 -16.90 -16.75
C THR A 37 -24.69 -17.16 -18.25
N GLN A 38 -25.19 -16.18 -19.01
CA GLN A 38 -25.22 -16.20 -20.49
C GLN A 38 -23.91 -15.73 -21.14
N GLY A 39 -22.88 -15.40 -20.36
CA GLY A 39 -21.57 -14.95 -20.86
C GLY A 39 -21.54 -13.53 -21.44
N LYS A 40 -22.63 -12.75 -21.28
CA LYS A 40 -22.77 -11.42 -21.90
C LYS A 40 -22.17 -10.29 -21.05
N THR A 41 -22.03 -10.51 -19.74
CA THR A 41 -21.58 -9.50 -18.78
C THR A 41 -20.75 -10.16 -17.70
N LYS A 42 -19.58 -9.62 -17.34
CA LYS A 42 -18.84 -10.04 -16.14
C LYS A 42 -19.37 -9.29 -14.93
N ILE A 43 -19.78 -9.99 -13.87
CA ILE A 43 -20.15 -9.37 -12.59
C ILE A 43 -18.99 -9.47 -11.63
N VAL A 44 -18.69 -8.35 -10.99
CA VAL A 44 -17.68 -8.28 -9.92
C VAL A 44 -18.34 -7.67 -8.70
N PRO A 45 -18.62 -8.47 -7.66
CA PRO A 45 -19.08 -7.93 -6.39
C PRO A 45 -17.94 -7.16 -5.71
N VAL A 46 -18.24 -5.99 -5.14
CA VAL A 46 -17.30 -5.14 -4.40
C VAL A 46 -17.87 -4.92 -2.99
N LYS A 47 -17.33 -5.61 -1.99
CA LYS A 47 -17.76 -5.49 -0.59
C LYS A 47 -17.27 -4.18 0.01
N VAL A 48 -18.18 -3.32 0.46
CA VAL A 48 -17.85 -1.98 0.98
C VAL A 48 -18.14 -1.80 2.48
N ASP A 49 -18.77 -2.77 3.13
CA ASP A 49 -18.98 -2.80 4.57
C ASP A 49 -18.85 -4.22 5.13
N ASP A 50 -19.03 -4.40 6.44
CA ASP A 50 -19.03 -5.70 7.11
C ASP A 50 -20.33 -6.50 6.90
N CYS A 51 -20.75 -6.68 5.65
CA CYS A 51 -21.86 -7.58 5.29
C CYS A 51 -21.38 -9.00 5.00
N MET A 52 -22.27 -9.97 5.24
CA MET A 52 -22.11 -11.34 4.75
C MET A 52 -22.45 -11.38 3.27
N MET A 53 -21.54 -11.94 2.46
CA MET A 53 -21.76 -12.09 1.04
C MET A 53 -22.83 -13.16 0.77
N PRO A 54 -23.86 -12.88 -0.04
CA PRO A 54 -24.84 -13.88 -0.43
C PRO A 54 -24.19 -15.10 -1.09
N PRO A 55 -24.67 -16.34 -0.83
CA PRO A 55 -24.08 -17.57 -1.37
C PRO A 55 -23.96 -17.60 -2.91
N ILE A 56 -24.90 -16.97 -3.61
CA ILE A 56 -24.89 -16.88 -5.07
C ILE A 56 -23.72 -16.02 -5.62
N LEU A 57 -23.19 -15.09 -4.81
CA LEU A 57 -22.04 -14.26 -5.15
C LEU A 57 -20.71 -14.87 -4.68
N LEU A 58 -20.73 -15.87 -3.80
CA LEU A 58 -19.52 -16.61 -3.39
C LEU A 58 -18.93 -17.46 -4.51
N GLN A 59 -19.76 -17.87 -5.48
CA GLN A 59 -19.30 -18.59 -6.67
C GLN A 59 -18.55 -17.69 -7.65
N THR A 60 -18.67 -16.37 -7.51
CA THR A 60 -17.89 -15.36 -8.23
C THR A 60 -16.79 -14.78 -7.34
N LEU A 61 -15.59 -14.57 -7.89
CA LEU A 61 -14.55 -13.82 -7.20
C LEU A 61 -15.07 -12.40 -6.88
N TYR A 62 -15.07 -12.03 -5.59
CA TYR A 62 -15.46 -10.70 -5.13
C TYR A 62 -14.23 -9.89 -4.69
N ILE A 63 -14.34 -8.58 -4.83
CA ILE A 63 -13.36 -7.58 -4.39
C ILE A 63 -13.73 -7.14 -2.98
N ASP A 64 -12.79 -7.21 -2.04
CA ASP A 64 -13.01 -6.83 -0.65
C ASP A 64 -12.46 -5.43 -0.36
N LEU A 65 -13.21 -4.38 -0.71
CA LEU A 65 -12.81 -3.00 -0.45
C LEU A 65 -12.80 -2.69 1.05
N PHE A 66 -13.74 -3.26 1.80
CA PHE A 66 -13.83 -3.06 3.25
C PHE A 66 -12.63 -3.67 4.00
N GLY A 67 -12.27 -4.91 3.68
CA GLY A 67 -11.19 -5.64 4.37
C GLY A 67 -9.79 -5.37 3.81
N GLN A 68 -9.66 -5.11 2.51
CA GLN A 68 -8.36 -4.93 1.84
C GLN A 68 -8.06 -3.47 1.48
N GLY A 69 -9.01 -2.55 1.68
CA GLY A 69 -8.86 -1.14 1.38
C GLY A 69 -9.06 -0.78 -0.09
N LEU A 70 -9.15 0.53 -0.33
CA LEU A 70 -9.47 1.10 -1.66
C LEU A 70 -8.42 0.75 -2.72
N ASP A 71 -7.14 0.75 -2.35
CA ASP A 71 -6.03 0.55 -3.29
C ASP A 71 -6.00 -0.86 -3.87
N VAL A 72 -6.14 -1.88 -3.02
CA VAL A 72 -6.21 -3.29 -3.44
C VAL A 72 -7.47 -3.51 -4.28
N ALA A 73 -8.59 -2.92 -3.86
CA ALA A 73 -9.85 -3.02 -4.58
C ALA A 73 -9.77 -2.40 -5.99
N LEU A 74 -9.18 -1.21 -6.11
CA LEU A 74 -9.03 -0.52 -7.39
C LEU A 74 -8.17 -1.33 -8.38
N ARG A 75 -7.07 -1.92 -7.89
CA ARG A 75 -6.22 -2.78 -8.72
C ARG A 75 -6.97 -4.02 -9.20
N GLN A 76 -7.71 -4.68 -8.33
CA GLN A 76 -8.51 -5.85 -8.70
C GLN A 76 -9.59 -5.48 -9.74
N VAL A 77 -10.22 -4.31 -9.62
CA VAL A 77 -11.16 -3.80 -10.64
C VAL A 77 -10.47 -3.63 -12.00
N LEU A 78 -9.27 -3.04 -12.02
CA LEU A 78 -8.49 -2.83 -13.25
C LEU A 78 -8.07 -4.16 -13.89
N ASP A 79 -7.62 -5.13 -13.08
CA ASP A 79 -7.22 -6.46 -13.56
C ASP A 79 -8.42 -7.20 -14.21
N VAL A 80 -9.61 -7.12 -13.60
CA VAL A 80 -10.83 -7.68 -14.20
C VAL A 80 -11.20 -6.96 -15.50
N ALA A 81 -11.12 -5.63 -15.52
CA ALA A 81 -11.48 -4.81 -16.67
C ALA A 81 -10.58 -5.10 -17.88
N GLN A 82 -9.30 -5.41 -17.66
CA GLN A 82 -8.34 -5.78 -18.71
C GLN A 82 -8.43 -7.25 -19.14
N GLY A 83 -9.23 -8.07 -18.47
CA GLY A 83 -9.36 -9.49 -18.77
C GLY A 83 -8.15 -10.33 -18.33
N ASN A 84 -7.27 -9.77 -17.50
CA ASN A 84 -6.16 -10.49 -16.91
C ASN A 84 -6.70 -11.49 -15.87
N ASN A 85 -6.06 -12.65 -15.74
CA ASN A 85 -6.42 -13.63 -14.73
C ASN A 85 -6.14 -13.02 -13.34
N THR A 86 -7.20 -12.74 -12.58
CA THR A 86 -7.14 -12.06 -11.28
C THR A 86 -6.54 -12.91 -10.17
N PHE A 87 -6.28 -14.19 -10.45
CA PHE A 87 -5.61 -15.09 -9.54
C PHE A 87 -4.10 -15.09 -9.78
N LYS A 88 -3.36 -14.45 -8.89
CA LYS A 88 -1.99 -14.84 -8.59
C LYS A 88 -2.03 -15.64 -7.29
N ALA A 89 -1.82 -16.96 -7.37
CA ALA A 89 -1.57 -17.77 -6.19
C ALA A 89 -0.27 -17.29 -5.53
N GLY A 90 -0.40 -16.70 -4.36
CA GLY A 90 0.72 -16.26 -3.52
C GLY A 90 0.30 -15.09 -2.65
N PRO A 91 0.88 -14.92 -1.45
CA PRO A 91 0.77 -13.66 -0.72
C PRO A 91 1.51 -12.60 -1.53
N GLN A 92 0.83 -11.99 -2.50
CA GLN A 92 1.34 -10.78 -3.14
C GLN A 92 1.01 -9.63 -2.20
N GLU A 93 1.78 -9.51 -1.11
CA GLU A 93 1.71 -8.34 -0.25
C GLU A 93 2.07 -7.12 -1.10
N PHE A 94 1.05 -6.38 -1.50
CA PHE A 94 1.23 -5.13 -2.22
C PHE A 94 1.85 -4.12 -1.25
N ASN A 95 3.09 -3.72 -1.50
CA ASN A 95 3.72 -2.64 -0.77
C ASN A 95 3.66 -1.37 -1.62
N ASN A 96 2.80 -0.44 -1.21
CA ASN A 96 2.69 0.85 -1.87
C ASN A 96 3.95 1.71 -1.63
N ILE A 97 4.75 1.44 -0.61
CA ILE A 97 6.00 2.18 -0.36
C ILE A 97 7.19 1.42 -0.93
N ARG A 98 8.12 2.17 -1.50
CA ARG A 98 9.46 1.72 -1.85
C ARG A 98 10.50 2.66 -1.25
N ALA A 99 11.58 2.08 -0.77
CA ALA A 99 12.70 2.82 -0.24
C ALA A 99 13.94 2.65 -1.13
N TYR A 100 14.68 3.74 -1.28
CA TYR A 100 15.91 3.79 -2.06
C TYR A 100 17.00 4.46 -1.23
N ALA A 101 18.22 3.93 -1.27
CA ALA A 101 19.37 4.59 -0.66
C ALA A 101 20.52 4.74 -1.66
N TYR A 102 21.10 5.94 -1.76
CA TYR A 102 22.17 6.24 -2.70
C TYR A 102 23.08 7.37 -2.22
N GLU A 103 24.32 7.37 -2.69
CA GLU A 103 25.28 8.44 -2.42
C GLU A 103 24.98 9.69 -3.26
N LYS A 104 25.04 10.85 -2.62
CA LYS A 104 24.95 12.17 -3.24
C LYS A 104 25.65 13.21 -2.37
N ASP A 105 26.57 13.98 -2.95
CA ASP A 105 27.25 15.10 -2.29
C ASP A 105 27.82 14.74 -0.90
N ASP A 106 28.62 13.66 -0.83
CA ASP A 106 29.20 13.08 0.40
C ASP A 106 28.19 12.67 1.49
N SER A 107 26.93 12.50 1.12
CA SER A 107 25.86 12.03 1.99
C SER A 107 25.18 10.80 1.41
N ILE A 108 24.58 9.99 2.27
CA ILE A 108 23.64 8.94 1.86
C ILE A 108 22.24 9.54 1.91
N ILE A 109 21.59 9.59 0.75
CA ILE A 109 20.18 9.97 0.64
C ILE A 109 19.33 8.72 0.75
N VAL A 110 18.31 8.79 1.60
CA VAL A 110 17.28 7.76 1.71
C VAL A 110 15.94 8.37 1.30
N GLU A 111 15.34 7.83 0.24
CA GLU A 111 14.05 8.25 -0.27
C GLU A 111 12.99 7.18 0.00
N CYS A 112 11.90 7.56 0.66
CA CYS A 112 10.70 6.75 0.82
C CYS A 112 9.62 7.33 -0.10
N GLN A 113 9.26 6.58 -1.14
CA GLN A 113 8.33 7.01 -2.18
C GLN A 113 7.14 6.06 -2.25
N ALA A 114 5.95 6.60 -2.46
CA ALA A 114 4.83 5.77 -2.82
C ALA A 114 4.89 5.38 -4.31
N ALA A 115 4.69 4.11 -4.62
CA ALA A 115 4.77 3.57 -5.96
C ALA A 115 3.53 3.94 -6.80
N HIS A 116 2.34 3.97 -6.19
CA HIS A 116 1.10 4.13 -6.94
C HIS A 116 0.06 5.04 -6.26
N PHE A 117 -0.09 4.96 -4.94
CA PHE A 117 -1.19 5.61 -4.21
C PHE A 117 -0.69 6.51 -3.07
N LEU A 118 -1.57 7.33 -2.51
CA LEU A 118 -1.28 8.08 -1.29
C LEU A 118 -1.10 7.11 -0.13
N GLU A 119 0.06 7.11 0.51
CA GLU A 119 0.26 6.47 1.82
C GLU A 119 -0.03 7.52 2.91
N PRO A 120 -1.14 7.37 3.68
CA PRO A 120 -1.52 8.38 4.66
C PRO A 120 -0.57 8.45 5.85
N MET A 121 0.15 7.38 6.17
CA MET A 121 1.04 7.31 7.34
C MET A 121 2.50 7.47 6.92
N SER A 122 3.04 8.70 6.91
CA SER A 122 4.42 8.93 6.48
C SER A 122 5.45 8.77 7.61
N HIS A 123 5.40 7.64 8.30
CA HIS A 123 6.33 7.30 9.39
C HIS A 123 7.21 6.13 9.00
N TYR A 124 8.51 6.40 8.95
CA TYR A 124 9.53 5.47 8.49
C TYR A 124 10.63 5.32 9.54
N VAL A 125 11.25 4.14 9.60
CA VAL A 125 12.48 3.91 10.35
C VAL A 125 13.55 3.46 9.37
N ILE A 126 14.59 4.26 9.21
CA ILE A 126 15.75 3.93 8.39
C ILE A 126 16.68 3.08 9.24
N VAL A 127 16.89 1.82 8.84
CA VAL A 127 17.75 0.88 9.57
C VAL A 127 19.19 1.13 9.20
N VAL A 128 20.03 1.33 10.21
CA VAL A 128 21.46 1.63 10.04
C VAL A 128 22.31 0.74 10.94
N ASP A 129 23.55 0.47 10.53
CA ASP A 129 24.51 -0.27 11.35
C ASP A 129 25.28 0.64 12.31
N ASN A 130 25.32 1.94 12.00
CA ASN A 130 26.04 2.96 12.76
C ASN A 130 25.42 3.20 14.14
N LYS A 131 26.21 3.72 15.09
CA LYS A 131 25.69 4.26 16.35
C LYS A 131 25.27 5.71 16.16
N GLU A 132 24.48 6.22 17.10
CA GLU A 132 24.00 7.61 17.08
C GLU A 132 25.13 8.65 16.98
N GLU A 133 26.23 8.40 17.70
CA GLU A 133 27.40 9.29 17.73
C GLU A 133 28.17 9.35 16.40
N ASP A 134 28.03 8.33 15.55
CA ASP A 134 28.74 8.21 14.28
C ASP A 134 28.02 8.94 13.12
N ILE A 135 26.73 9.24 13.29
CA ILE A 135 25.85 9.65 12.18
C ILE A 135 25.07 10.93 12.49
N SER A 136 24.93 11.78 11.49
CA SER A 136 24.03 12.92 11.49
C SER A 136 22.95 12.67 10.45
N PHE A 137 21.72 13.04 10.76
CA PHE A 137 20.57 12.84 9.87
C PHE A 137 19.70 14.08 9.84
N LYS A 138 19.07 14.32 8.69
CA LYS A 138 18.15 15.43 8.49
C LYS A 138 17.09 15.07 7.48
N CYS A 139 15.82 15.24 7.84
CA CYS A 139 14.74 15.27 6.85
C CYS A 139 14.91 16.51 5.96
N THR A 140 15.00 16.30 4.66
CA THR A 140 15.21 17.35 3.65
C THR A 140 13.97 17.64 2.83
N SER A 141 12.99 16.73 2.80
CA SER A 141 11.72 16.94 2.11
C SER A 141 10.76 17.83 2.89
N ASP A 142 10.87 17.90 4.22
CA ASP A 142 9.91 18.58 5.08
C ASP A 142 10.62 19.30 6.23
N THR A 143 10.28 20.57 6.43
CA THR A 143 10.84 21.40 7.51
C THR A 143 10.33 20.96 8.89
N MET A 144 9.04 20.64 8.97
CA MET A 144 8.44 20.11 10.20
C MET A 144 8.39 18.60 10.10
N CYS A 145 9.21 17.94 10.92
CA CYS A 145 9.28 16.49 10.97
C CYS A 145 9.57 16.03 12.40
N ILE A 146 9.09 14.83 12.72
CA ILE A 146 9.54 14.05 13.86
C ILE A 146 10.77 13.30 13.40
N GLN A 147 11.88 13.46 14.10
CA GLN A 147 13.09 12.69 13.82
C GLN A 147 13.80 12.30 15.11
N GLY A 148 14.44 11.13 15.14
CA GLY A 148 15.17 10.66 16.30
C GLY A 148 15.87 9.33 16.08
N PHE A 149 16.97 9.12 16.79
CA PHE A 149 17.71 7.87 16.76
C PHE A 149 17.18 6.91 17.83
N ASN A 150 17.05 5.64 17.48
CA ASN A 150 16.66 4.57 18.39
C ASN A 150 17.72 3.48 18.32
N SER A 151 18.39 3.22 19.44
CA SER A 151 19.44 2.22 19.53
C SER A 151 18.92 0.89 20.09
N ASN A 152 19.49 -0.22 19.63
CA ASN A 152 19.22 -1.57 20.13
C ASN A 152 17.72 -1.92 20.20
N VAL A 153 16.97 -1.60 19.15
CA VAL A 153 15.55 -1.96 19.05
C VAL A 153 15.45 -3.46 18.79
N ALA A 154 14.77 -4.19 19.68
CA ALA A 154 14.55 -5.62 19.54
C ALA A 154 13.51 -5.91 18.45
N MET A 155 13.84 -6.83 17.55
CA MET A 155 12.98 -7.30 16.47
C MET A 155 12.34 -8.65 16.85
N ASN A 156 11.23 -9.00 16.18
CA ASN A 156 10.49 -10.25 16.44
C ASN A 156 11.30 -11.52 16.12
N ASP A 157 12.34 -11.41 15.30
CA ASP A 157 13.26 -12.49 14.96
C ASP A 157 14.42 -12.64 15.97
N GLY A 158 14.43 -11.84 17.03
CA GLY A 158 15.48 -11.82 18.05
C GLY A 158 16.72 -11.00 17.68
N SER A 159 16.74 -10.38 16.49
CA SER A 159 17.79 -9.44 16.12
C SER A 159 17.61 -8.09 16.81
N PHE A 160 18.69 -7.30 16.86
CA PHE A 160 18.67 -5.92 17.35
C PHE A 160 19.09 -5.01 16.20
N ILE A 161 18.38 -3.90 16.05
CA ILE A 161 18.66 -2.90 15.02
C ILE A 161 18.85 -1.52 15.63
N ASN A 162 19.65 -0.68 14.97
CA ASN A 162 19.61 0.75 15.17
C ASN A 162 18.76 1.39 14.05
N GLY A 163 17.96 2.38 14.41
CA GLY A 163 16.98 2.96 13.51
C GLY A 163 16.82 4.46 13.68
N ILE A 164 16.76 5.18 12.57
CA ILE A 164 16.42 6.61 12.55
C ILE A 164 14.95 6.73 12.20
N LEU A 165 14.15 7.16 13.17
CA LEU A 165 12.74 7.50 12.95
C LEU A 165 12.67 8.79 12.16
N ILE A 166 11.87 8.79 11.09
CA ILE A 166 11.48 9.97 10.31
C ILE A 166 9.97 9.93 10.13
N GLY A 167 9.28 10.93 10.66
CA GLY A 167 7.84 11.12 10.54
C GLY A 167 7.50 12.50 10.02
N VAL A 168 6.59 12.59 9.05
CA VAL A 168 6.06 13.87 8.55
C VAL A 168 4.53 13.85 8.57
N ASP A 169 3.90 15.01 8.70
CA ASP A 169 2.45 15.12 8.90
C ASP A 169 1.63 14.92 7.61
N ARG A 170 2.25 15.15 6.45
CA ARG A 170 1.61 14.89 5.15
C ARG A 170 1.71 13.42 4.78
N GLY A 171 0.81 12.95 3.92
CA GLY A 171 0.96 11.62 3.30
C GLY A 171 2.11 11.58 2.28
N THR A 172 2.62 10.38 2.03
CA THR A 172 3.65 10.10 1.04
C THR A 172 2.98 9.79 -0.29
N THR A 173 3.42 10.44 -1.37
CA THR A 173 2.85 10.22 -2.71
C THR A 173 3.99 9.97 -3.72
N PRO A 174 3.67 9.48 -4.94
CA PRO A 174 4.70 9.29 -5.96
C PRO A 174 5.47 10.58 -6.30
N ALA A 175 4.80 11.73 -6.32
CA ALA A 175 5.41 13.02 -6.64
C ALA A 175 6.06 13.72 -5.44
N PHE A 176 5.72 13.31 -4.22
CA PHE A 176 6.22 13.92 -2.99
C PHE A 176 6.76 12.83 -2.05
N PRO A 177 7.98 12.29 -2.30
CA PRO A 177 8.63 11.34 -1.42
C PRO A 177 9.04 12.00 -0.08
N VAL A 178 9.31 11.18 0.91
CA VAL A 178 9.99 11.60 2.15
C VAL A 178 11.48 11.33 1.98
N VAL A 179 12.30 12.38 2.13
CA VAL A 179 13.73 12.32 1.77
C VAL A 179 14.57 12.70 2.98
N THR A 180 15.47 11.80 3.36
CA THR A 180 16.39 12.00 4.50
C THR A 180 17.83 11.95 4.00
N SER A 181 18.63 12.92 4.42
CA SER A 181 20.09 12.92 4.19
C SER A 181 20.79 12.42 5.46
N LEU A 182 21.72 11.49 5.28
CA LEU A 182 22.57 10.93 6.31
C LEU A 182 24.02 11.28 6.01
N THR A 183 24.74 11.79 7.01
CA THR A 183 26.16 12.14 6.91
C THR A 183 26.95 11.53 8.04
N SER A 184 28.22 11.20 7.78
CA SER A 184 29.14 10.74 8.81
C SER A 184 29.58 11.89 9.70
N ARG A 185 29.62 11.68 11.03
CA ARG A 185 30.18 12.65 11.98
C ARG A 185 31.67 12.48 12.22
N ASN A 186 32.18 11.27 12.04
CA ASN A 186 33.55 10.89 12.42
C ASN A 186 34.32 10.18 11.30
N GLY A 187 33.85 10.27 10.06
CA GLY A 187 34.48 9.66 8.89
C GLY A 187 34.17 8.16 8.72
N GLN A 188 33.39 7.55 9.63
CA GLN A 188 32.90 6.19 9.41
C GLN A 188 31.89 6.13 8.27
N GLN A 189 31.95 5.05 7.49
CA GLN A 189 31.00 4.80 6.41
C GLN A 189 29.58 4.64 6.97
N VAL A 190 28.64 5.40 6.43
CA VAL A 190 27.21 5.25 6.75
C VAL A 190 26.65 4.04 6.01
N ARG A 191 26.01 3.12 6.72
CA ARG A 191 25.43 1.90 6.16
C ARG A 191 23.94 1.82 6.45
N VAL A 192 23.14 1.78 5.39
CA VAL A 192 21.68 1.60 5.45
C VAL A 192 21.36 0.18 5.02
N SER A 193 20.72 -0.58 5.90
CA SER A 193 20.38 -2.00 5.68
C SER A 193 18.90 -2.22 5.33
N GLY A 194 18.05 -1.22 5.51
CA GLY A 194 16.66 -1.27 5.09
C GLY A 194 15.83 -0.10 5.61
N VAL A 195 14.53 -0.15 5.36
CA VAL A 195 13.55 0.81 5.88
C VAL A 195 12.31 0.07 6.36
N LEU A 196 11.81 0.44 7.55
CA LEU A 196 10.49 0.03 8.02
C LEU A 196 9.47 1.14 7.83
N HIS A 197 8.22 0.75 7.63
CA HIS A 197 7.06 1.63 7.57
C HIS A 197 6.04 1.25 8.64
N LYS A 198 5.46 2.26 9.30
CA LYS A 198 4.45 2.07 10.34
C LYS A 198 3.12 1.60 9.73
N LYS A 199 2.67 0.41 10.09
CA LYS A 199 1.39 -0.17 9.59
C LYS A 199 0.26 -0.07 10.61
N SER A 200 0.59 -0.03 11.91
CA SER A 200 -0.38 0.23 12.97
C SER A 200 0.30 0.95 14.14
N LEU A 201 -0.39 1.13 15.26
CA LEU A 201 0.20 1.77 16.45
C LEU A 201 1.47 1.08 16.94
N THR A 202 1.53 -0.25 16.84
CA THR A 202 2.61 -1.09 17.36
C THR A 202 3.36 -1.87 16.27
N GLU A 203 2.86 -1.86 15.04
CA GLU A 203 3.40 -2.69 13.97
C GLU A 203 4.22 -1.86 12.97
N TRP A 204 5.43 -2.33 12.71
CA TRP A 204 6.35 -1.83 11.70
C TRP A 204 6.72 -2.98 10.77
N ARG A 205 6.74 -2.74 9.46
CA ARG A 205 7.12 -3.74 8.47
C ARG A 205 8.16 -3.20 7.52
N TYR A 206 9.08 -4.05 7.11
CA TYR A 206 10.02 -3.71 6.03
C TYR A 206 9.28 -3.36 4.75
N VAL A 207 9.77 -2.33 4.07
CA VAL A 207 9.35 -2.00 2.71
C VAL A 207 10.37 -2.53 1.71
N PRO A 208 9.98 -2.82 0.46
CA PRO A 208 10.93 -3.06 -0.62
C PRO A 208 12.01 -1.97 -0.64
N PHE A 209 13.26 -2.39 -0.49
CA PHE A 209 14.41 -1.53 -0.37
C PHE A 209 15.41 -1.85 -1.48
N ALA A 210 15.99 -0.83 -2.11
CA ALA A 210 17.02 -0.99 -3.12
C ALA A 210 18.16 0.03 -2.91
N LEU A 211 19.38 -0.42 -3.25
CA LEU A 211 20.53 0.48 -3.35
C LEU A 211 20.56 1.11 -4.76
N GLY A 212 20.78 2.42 -4.80
CA GLY A 212 20.70 3.25 -6.00
C GLY A 212 19.43 4.13 -6.02
N PRO A 213 19.39 5.17 -6.87
CA PRO A 213 18.26 6.08 -6.97
C PRO A 213 17.02 5.40 -7.57
N ALA A 214 15.84 5.97 -7.31
CA ALA A 214 14.60 5.52 -7.94
C ALA A 214 14.73 5.57 -9.47
N ARG A 215 14.37 4.47 -10.15
CA ARG A 215 14.33 4.44 -11.62
C ARG A 215 13.01 5.04 -12.08
N THR A 216 13.06 6.23 -12.69
CA THR A 216 11.90 6.88 -13.33
C THR A 216 11.52 6.22 -14.65
#